data_AF-A0A8C8VGF5-F1
#
_entry.id   AF-A0A8C8VGF5-F1
#
_cell.length_a   1.000
_cell.length_b   1.000
_cell.length_c   1.000
_cell.angle_alpha   90.00
_cell.angle_beta   90.00
_cell.angle_gamma   90.00
#
_symmetry.space_group_name_H-M   'P 1'
#
loop_
_entity.id
_entity.type
_entity.pdbx_description
1 polymer ?
#
loop_
_entity_poly.entity_id
_entity_poly.type
_entity_poly.pdbx_seq_one_letter_code
_entity_poly.pdbx_strand_id
1 'polypeptide(L)'
;MTKLMQWLFVLALLGTAWATLALGPLGHHLPLPCQQVLHPFPAYLLVAAGCYSLATVGYRLATFNDCEAAAQELQEQIKEARMDLWRRGLKF
;
A
#
# COMPACT_ATOMS: atom_id res chain seq x y z
N MET A 1 11.47 13.26 -13.75
CA MET A 1 11.92 11.89 -13.41
C MET A 1 10.89 11.26 -12.49
N THR A 2 10.21 10.20 -12.95
CA THR A 2 9.10 9.59 -12.21
C THR A 2 9.63 8.86 -10.97
N LYS A 3 9.00 9.07 -9.80
CA LYS A 3 9.37 8.41 -8.53
C LYS A 3 9.47 6.89 -8.67
N LEU A 4 8.64 6.30 -9.54
CA LEU A 4 8.64 4.88 -9.88
C LEU A 4 10.01 4.43 -10.42
N MET A 5 10.59 5.17 -11.36
CA MET A 5 11.88 4.84 -11.95
C MET A 5 12.99 4.87 -10.89
N GLN A 6 12.96 5.85 -9.98
CA GLN A 6 13.88 5.93 -8.84
C GLN A 6 13.80 4.68 -7.94
N TRP A 7 12.58 4.25 -7.59
CA TRP A 7 12.38 3.05 -6.77
C TRP A 7 12.80 1.76 -7.49
N LEU A 8 12.53 1.64 -8.79
CA LEU A 8 12.98 0.50 -9.59
C LEU A 8 14.51 0.41 -9.64
N PHE A 9 15.21 1.53 -9.81
CA PHE A 9 16.68 1.54 -9.77
C PHE A 9 17.23 1.09 -8.42
N VAL A 10 16.66 1.59 -7.32
CA VAL A 10 17.05 1.19 -5.96
C VAL A 10 16.81 -0.31 -5.73
N LEU A 11 15.64 -0.82 -6.14
CA LEU A 11 15.31 -2.25 -6.02
C LEU A 11 16.25 -3.12 -6.87
N ALA A 12 16.53 -2.69 -8.09
CA ALA A 12 17.43 -3.40 -9.00
C ALA A 12 18.86 -3.46 -8.42
N LEU A 13 19.39 -2.35 -7.92
CA LEU A 13 20.71 -2.27 -7.26
C LEU A 13 20.77 -3.17 -6.02
N LEU A 14 19.75 -3.12 -5.16
CA LEU A 14 19.69 -3.96 -3.96
C LEU A 14 19.59 -5.45 -4.32
N GLY A 15 18.79 -5.78 -5.33
CA GLY A 15 18.63 -7.15 -5.83
C GLY A 15 19.91 -7.69 -6.46
N THR A 16 20.64 -6.87 -7.24
CA THR A 16 21.95 -7.27 -7.80
C THR A 16 22.98 -7.44 -6.71
N ALA A 17 23.06 -6.51 -5.74
CA ALA A 17 23.96 -6.64 -4.60
C ALA A 17 23.70 -7.94 -3.82
N TRP A 18 22.43 -8.24 -3.51
CA TRP A 18 22.07 -9.49 -2.86
C TRP A 18 22.42 -10.72 -3.71
N ALA A 19 22.12 -10.72 -5.02
CA ALA A 19 22.41 -11.84 -5.90
C ALA A 19 23.92 -12.12 -5.99
N THR A 20 24.77 -11.07 -6.02
CA THR A 20 26.23 -11.23 -5.97
C THR A 20 26.72 -11.81 -4.64
N LEU A 21 26.04 -11.53 -3.53
CA LEU A 21 26.36 -12.11 -2.23
C LEU A 21 25.85 -13.56 -2.09
N ALA A 22 24.70 -13.88 -2.67
CA ALA A 22 24.06 -15.20 -2.58
C ALA A 22 24.69 -16.24 -3.51
N LEU A 23 24.99 -15.86 -4.76
CA LEU A 23 25.58 -16.74 -5.77
C LEU A 23 27.11 -16.86 -5.64
N GLY A 24 27.74 -15.97 -4.88
CA GLY A 24 29.19 -16.01 -4.60
C GLY A 24 30.12 -16.05 -5.82
N PRO A 25 29.87 -15.32 -6.94
CA PRO A 25 30.79 -15.30 -8.09
C PRO A 25 32.18 -14.74 -7.74
N LEU A 26 32.33 -14.08 -6.59
CA LEU A 26 33.56 -13.44 -6.11
C LEU A 26 34.44 -14.36 -5.23
N GLY A 27 34.06 -15.62 -4.99
CA GLY A 27 34.90 -16.54 -4.22
C GLY A 27 35.10 -16.13 -2.75
N HIS A 28 34.14 -15.41 -2.16
CA HIS A 28 34.16 -15.11 -0.73
C HIS A 28 33.69 -16.33 0.06
N HIS A 29 34.61 -16.94 0.81
CA HIS A 29 34.32 -17.97 1.80
C HIS A 29 33.58 -17.35 3.00
N LEU A 30 32.27 -17.07 2.84
CA LEU A 30 31.41 -16.82 3.99
C LEU A 30 31.21 -18.13 4.77
N PRO A 31 31.17 -18.07 6.11
CA PRO A 31 30.89 -19.25 6.92
C PRO A 31 29.52 -19.83 6.55
N LEU A 32 29.45 -21.15 6.36
CA LEU A 32 28.24 -21.91 5.97
C LEU A 32 26.93 -21.45 6.67
N PRO A 33 26.89 -21.18 7.99
CA PRO A 33 25.64 -20.74 8.63
C PRO A 33 25.11 -19.40 8.10
N CYS A 34 25.98 -18.47 7.70
CA CYS A 34 25.55 -17.19 7.13
C CYS A 34 24.95 -17.37 5.73
N GLN A 35 25.50 -18.26 4.92
CA GLN A 35 25.02 -18.48 3.55
C GLN A 35 23.61 -19.09 3.55
N GLN A 36 23.33 -19.98 4.49
CA GLN A 36 22.03 -20.64 4.65
C GLN A 36 20.91 -19.67 5.08
N VAL A 37 21.26 -18.61 5.83
CA VAL A 37 20.30 -17.54 6.24
C VAL A 37 20.18 -16.46 5.17
N LEU A 38 21.25 -16.19 4.42
CA LEU A 38 21.28 -15.15 3.40
C LEU A 38 20.48 -15.53 2.14
N HIS A 39 20.44 -16.80 1.79
CA HIS A 39 19.71 -17.31 0.63
C HIS A 39 18.18 -17.12 0.71
N PRO A 40 17.49 -17.40 1.85
CA PRO A 40 16.06 -17.12 2.00
C PRO A 40 15.75 -15.67 2.39
N PHE A 41 16.75 -14.83 2.65
CA PHE A 41 16.56 -13.45 3.12
C PHE A 41 15.60 -12.60 2.27
N PRO A 42 15.66 -12.61 0.92
CA PRO A 42 14.73 -11.83 0.11
C PRO A 42 13.30 -12.37 0.19
N ALA A 43 13.14 -13.69 0.33
CA ALA A 43 11.83 -14.30 0.50
C ALA A 43 11.17 -13.83 1.79
N TYR A 44 11.93 -13.78 2.90
CA TYR A 44 11.44 -13.22 4.17
C TYR A 44 11.07 -11.74 4.05
N LEU A 45 11.90 -10.95 3.35
CA LEU A 45 11.64 -9.52 3.12
C LEU A 45 10.35 -9.31 2.30
N LEU A 46 10.12 -10.16 1.30
CA LEU A 46 8.95 -10.12 0.43
C LEU A 46 7.68 -10.52 1.20
N VAL A 47 7.75 -11.55 2.05
CA VAL A 47 6.65 -11.93 2.96
C VAL A 47 6.34 -10.82 3.94
N ALA A 48 7.34 -10.21 4.59
CA ALA A 48 7.14 -9.11 5.52
C ALA A 48 6.53 -7.87 4.83
N ALA A 49 7.01 -7.52 3.63
CA ALA A 49 6.43 -6.43 2.83
C ALA A 49 4.98 -6.75 2.40
N GLY A 50 4.69 -8.00 2.05
CA GLY A 50 3.34 -8.51 1.79
C GLY A 50 2.43 -8.30 3.00
N CYS A 51 2.83 -8.79 4.19
CA CYS A 51 2.07 -8.58 5.43
C CYS A 51 1.88 -7.10 5.77
N TYR A 52 2.92 -6.28 5.61
CA TYR A 52 2.83 -4.84 5.85
C TYR A 52 1.86 -4.14 4.91
N SER A 53 1.88 -4.50 3.62
CA SER A 53 0.96 -3.93 2.62
C SER A 53 -0.48 -4.34 2.90
N LEU A 54 -0.74 -5.62 3.23
CA LEU A 54 -2.04 -6.12 3.65
C LEU A 54 -2.54 -5.41 4.91
N ALA A 55 -1.69 -5.27 5.93
CA ALA A 55 -2.05 -4.55 7.16
C ALA A 55 -2.37 -3.08 6.89
N THR A 56 -1.60 -2.41 6.02
CA THR A 56 -1.83 -1.00 5.66
C THR A 56 -3.13 -0.82 4.88
N VAL A 57 -3.40 -1.70 3.92
CA VAL A 57 -4.66 -1.68 3.15
C VAL A 57 -5.84 -2.02 4.05
N GLY A 58 -5.73 -3.07 4.88
CA GLY A 58 -6.75 -3.46 5.83
C GLY A 58 -7.05 -2.37 6.86
N TYR A 59 -6.02 -1.72 7.41
CA TYR A 59 -6.18 -0.58 8.30
C TYR A 59 -6.85 0.60 7.61
N ARG A 60 -6.47 0.92 6.37
CA ARG A 60 -7.12 2.00 5.60
C ARG A 60 -8.55 1.68 5.19
N LEU A 61 -8.89 0.42 4.95
CA LEU A 61 -10.26 -0.02 4.70
C LEU A 61 -11.09 -0.01 5.97
N ALA A 62 -10.54 -0.48 7.09
CA ALA A 62 -11.22 -0.42 8.39
C ALA A 62 -11.38 1.02 8.90
N THR A 63 -10.47 1.91 8.52
CA THR A 63 -10.49 3.35 8.84
C THR A 63 -11.03 4.17 7.67
N PHE A 64 -11.78 3.57 6.73
CA PHE A 64 -12.64 4.34 5.85
C PHE A 64 -13.72 4.93 6.76
N ASN A 65 -13.37 6.05 7.37
CA ASN A 65 -14.19 6.84 8.25
C ASN A 65 -15.53 7.00 7.56
N ASP A 66 -16.55 6.34 8.11
CA ASP A 66 -17.92 6.52 7.66
C ASP A 66 -18.14 8.02 7.55
N CYS A 67 -18.33 8.49 6.32
CA CYS A 67 -18.67 9.87 6.02
C CYS A 67 -20.11 10.14 6.49
N GLU A 68 -20.47 9.69 7.70
CA GLU A 68 -21.79 9.88 8.31
C GLU A 68 -22.12 11.36 8.40
N ALA A 69 -21.16 12.20 8.81
CA ALA A 69 -21.35 13.64 8.87
C ALA A 69 -21.66 14.24 7.48
N ALA A 70 -20.88 13.88 6.46
CA ALA A 70 -21.11 14.38 5.09
C ALA A 70 -22.40 13.79 4.47
N ALA A 71 -22.76 12.56 4.81
CA ALA A 71 -24.01 11.93 4.38
C ALA A 71 -25.24 12.58 5.06
N GLN A 72 -25.13 12.93 6.35
CA GLN A 72 -26.17 13.64 7.09
C GLN A 72 -26.35 15.06 6.53
N GLU A 73 -25.26 15.79 6.32
CA GLU A 73 -25.31 17.13 5.71
C GLU A 73 -25.95 17.09 4.31
N LEU A 74 -25.60 16.09 3.50
CA LEU A 74 -26.20 15.90 2.18
C LEU A 74 -27.70 15.56 2.28
N GLN A 75 -28.12 14.74 3.25
CA GLN A 75 -29.53 14.44 3.46
C GLN A 75 -30.35 15.67 3.89
N GLU A 76 -29.75 16.55 4.69
CA GLU A 76 -30.39 17.78 5.15
C GLU A 76 -30.59 18.75 3.97
N GLN A 77 -29.58 18.89 3.11
CA GLN A 77 -29.68 19.65 1.86
C GLN A 77 -30.76 19.09 0.92
N ILE A 78 -30.89 17.75 0.82
CA ILE A 78 -31.95 17.12 0.01
C ILE A 78 -33.34 17.45 0.58
N LYS A 79 -33.51 17.45 1.90
CA LYS A 79 -34.78 17.84 2.54
C LYS A 79 -35.13 19.29 2.26
N GLU A 80 -34.18 20.21 2.41
CA GLU A 80 -34.41 21.63 2.12
C GLU A 80 -34.77 21.85 0.65
N ALA A 81 -34.03 21.23 -0.28
CA ALA A 81 -34.31 21.33 -1.71
C ALA A 81 -35.70 20.79 -2.05
N ARG A 82 -36.12 19.66 -1.46
CA ARG A 82 -37.48 19.11 -1.64
C ARG A 82 -38.55 20.06 -1.12
N MET A 83 -38.34 20.67 0.05
CA MET A 83 -39.28 21.66 0.59
C MET A 83 -39.38 22.90 -0.30
N ASP A 84 -38.27 23.42 -0.82
CA ASP A 84 -38.29 24.59 -1.70
C ASP A 84 -39.01 24.28 -3.01
N LEU A 85 -38.80 23.09 -3.58
CA LEU A 85 -39.52 22.68 -4.77
C LEU A 85 -41.02 22.46 -4.51
N TRP A 86 -41.40 21.94 -3.33
CA TRP A 86 -42.80 21.86 -2.90
C TRP A 86 -43.44 23.25 -2.76
N ARG A 87 -42.74 24.23 -2.18
CA ARG A 87 -43.21 25.63 -2.11
C ARG A 87 -43.41 26.23 -3.51
N ARG A 88 -42.58 25.83 -4.47
CA ARG A 88 -42.71 26.22 -5.89
C ARG A 88 -43.80 25.45 -6.64
N GLY A 89 -44.54 24.56 -5.97
CA GLY A 89 -45.69 23.84 -6.53
C GLY A 89 -45.32 22.61 -7.37
N LEU A 90 -44.05 22.18 -7.35
CA LEU A 90 -43.58 21.01 -8.08
C LEU A 90 -43.75 19.76 -7.19
N LYS A 91 -44.39 18.71 -7.73
CA LYS A 91 -44.55 17.41 -7.05
C LYS A 91 -43.53 16.41 -7.59
N PHE A 92 -42.80 15.74 -6.70
CA PHE A 92 -41.82 14.68 -6.97
C PHE A 92 -42.14 13.47 -6.11
#